data_AF-A0A7D9EAA8-F1
#
_entry.id   AF-A0A7D9EAA8-F1
#
_cell.length_a   1.000
_cell.length_b   1.000
_cell.length_c   1.000
_cell.angle_alpha   90.00
_cell.angle_beta   90.00
_cell.angle_gamma   90.00
#
_symmetry.space_group_name_H-M   'P 1'
#
loop_
_entity.id
_entity.type
_entity.pdbx_description
1 polymer ?
#
loop_
_entity_poly.entity_id
_entity_poly.type
_entity_poly.pdbx_seq_one_letter_code
_entity_poly.pdbx_strand_id
1 'polypeptide(L)'
;MPPKRRFRPPKSEQEEKQILEECIPPKSTRSSTKWAFKVFSEWQVARVNKNPRIEERSFKIDIDKVQTLDTNIANMSVETLNFWLTKFVQEVPMQGQRRELSGESLYMIAAGLQRHLGESGNAIRLLNQDEEGYS
;
A
#
# COMPACT_ATOMS: atom_id res chain seq x y z
N MET A 1 31.08 18.59 -30.16
CA MET A 1 29.62 18.38 -30.32
C MET A 1 28.97 18.55 -28.96
N PRO A 2 27.92 19.36 -28.81
CA PRO A 2 27.20 19.46 -27.54
C PRO A 2 26.54 18.11 -27.20
N PRO A 3 26.47 17.73 -25.91
CA PRO A 3 25.85 16.47 -25.51
C PRO A 3 24.38 16.46 -25.93
N LYS A 4 23.95 15.40 -26.60
CA LYS A 4 22.53 15.19 -26.92
C LYS A 4 21.74 15.28 -25.61
N ARG A 5 20.77 16.21 -25.55
CA ARG A 5 19.87 16.34 -24.41
C ARG A 5 19.14 15.01 -24.19
N ARG A 6 19.42 14.36 -23.06
CA ARG A 6 18.82 13.08 -22.66
C ARG A 6 17.41 13.24 -22.09
N PHE A 7 17.08 14.43 -21.61
CA PHE A 7 15.82 14.75 -20.94
C PHE A 7 15.11 15.92 -21.61
N ARG A 8 13.78 15.95 -21.47
CA ARG A 8 12.94 17.07 -21.91
C ARG A 8 13.23 18.31 -21.04
N PRO A 9 12.99 19.54 -21.57
CA PRO A 9 13.03 20.74 -20.74
C PRO A 9 11.99 20.67 -19.61
N PRO A 10 12.19 21.45 -18.52
CA PRO A 10 11.23 21.54 -17.43
C PRO A 10 9.84 21.92 -17.96
N LYS A 11 8.80 21.27 -17.42
CA LYS A 11 7.41 21.57 -17.75
C LYS A 11 6.95 22.82 -17.03
N SER A 12 5.99 23.53 -17.61
CA SER A 12 5.22 24.55 -16.91
C SER A 12 4.16 23.93 -15.98
N GLU A 13 3.65 24.71 -15.02
CA GLU A 13 2.61 24.24 -14.07
C GLU A 13 1.33 23.81 -14.82
N GLN A 14 0.99 24.51 -15.91
CA GLN A 14 -0.17 24.22 -16.74
C GLN A 14 0.00 22.91 -17.51
N GLU A 15 1.17 22.69 -18.12
CA GLU A 15 1.49 21.41 -18.78
C GLU A 15 1.51 20.26 -17.78
N GLU A 16 1.97 20.48 -16.55
CA GLU A 16 1.96 19.46 -15.51
C GLU A 16 0.54 19.06 -15.09
N LYS A 17 -0.35 20.03 -14.86
CA LYS A 17 -1.77 19.76 -14.55
C LYS A 17 -2.47 19.00 -15.69
N GLN A 18 -2.26 19.43 -16.93
CA GLN A 18 -2.85 18.76 -18.09
C GLN A 18 -2.35 17.31 -18.24
N ILE A 19 -1.05 17.07 -18.03
CA ILE A 19 -0.49 15.72 -18.07
C ILE A 19 -1.07 14.85 -16.95
N LEU A 20 -1.31 15.40 -15.76
CA LEU A 20 -1.94 14.67 -14.66
C LEU A 20 -3.40 14.31 -14.95
N GLU A 21 -4.17 15.22 -15.55
CA GLU A 21 -5.56 14.97 -15.95
C GLU A 21 -5.66 13.91 -17.06
N GLU A 22 -4.74 13.93 -18.02
CA GLU A 22 -4.68 12.97 -19.13
C GLU A 22 -4.01 11.63 -18.74
N CYS A 23 -3.37 11.58 -17.57
CA CYS A 23 -2.64 10.42 -17.09
C CYS A 23 -3.59 9.28 -16.68
N ILE A 24 -4.01 8.49 -17.67
CA ILE A 24 -4.72 7.23 -17.42
C ILE A 24 -3.69 6.19 -16.92
N PRO A 25 -3.88 5.60 -15.72
CA PRO A 25 -2.99 4.55 -15.24
C PRO A 25 -2.92 3.41 -16.25
N PRO A 26 -1.71 2.93 -16.61
CA PRO A 26 -1.56 1.82 -17.55
C PRO A 26 -2.40 0.60 -17.15
N LYS A 27 -2.86 -0.19 -18.12
CA LYS A 27 -3.69 -1.39 -17.84
C LYS A 27 -3.04 -2.34 -16.84
N SER A 28 -1.71 -2.52 -16.91
CA SER A 28 -0.93 -3.30 -15.95
C SER A 28 -0.99 -2.74 -14.52
N THR A 29 -0.89 -1.42 -14.38
CA THR A 29 -1.01 -0.65 -13.13
C THR A 29 -2.39 -0.82 -12.50
N ARG A 30 -3.46 -0.80 -13.30
CA ARG A 30 -4.83 -1.04 -12.80
C ARG A 30 -5.04 -2.50 -12.39
N SER A 31 -4.52 -3.44 -13.18
CA SER A 31 -4.59 -4.87 -12.86
C SER A 31 -3.83 -5.21 -11.57
N SER A 32 -2.65 -4.64 -11.36
CA SER A 32 -1.88 -4.85 -10.12
C SER A 32 -2.58 -4.27 -8.89
N THR A 33 -3.23 -3.10 -9.04
CA THR A 33 -4.05 -2.48 -7.98
C THR A 33 -5.22 -3.38 -7.58
N LYS A 34 -5.98 -3.86 -8.56
CA LYS A 34 -7.10 -4.78 -8.33
C LYS A 34 -6.65 -6.10 -7.70
N TRP A 35 -5.52 -6.63 -8.15
CA TRP A 35 -4.94 -7.85 -7.60
C TRP A 35 -4.53 -7.66 -6.13
N ALA A 36 -3.83 -6.57 -5.80
CA ALA A 36 -3.44 -6.26 -4.42
C ALA A 36 -4.64 -6.14 -3.48
N PHE A 37 -5.68 -5.41 -3.90
CA PHE A 37 -6.92 -5.28 -3.13
C PHE A 37 -7.62 -6.63 -2.93
N LYS A 38 -7.70 -7.43 -4.01
CA LYS A 38 -8.33 -8.75 -3.96
C LYS A 38 -7.62 -9.68 -2.98
N VAL A 39 -6.29 -9.78 -3.05
CA VAL A 39 -5.50 -10.68 -2.17
C VAL A 39 -5.65 -10.25 -0.71
N PHE A 40 -5.58 -8.96 -0.41
CA PHE A 40 -5.78 -8.47 0.96
C PHE A 40 -7.20 -8.74 1.46
N SER A 41 -8.21 -8.53 0.61
CA SER A 41 -9.62 -8.79 0.96
C SER A 41 -9.88 -10.28 1.20
N GLU A 42 -9.31 -11.17 0.38
CA GLU A 42 -9.42 -12.62 0.57
C GLU A 42 -8.79 -13.06 1.90
N TRP A 43 -7.60 -12.54 2.21
CA TRP A 43 -6.96 -12.78 3.51
C TRP A 43 -7.79 -12.22 4.67
N GLN A 44 -8.35 -11.01 4.53
CA GLN A 44 -9.19 -10.36 5.54
C GLN A 44 -10.41 -11.22 5.91
N VAL A 45 -11.03 -11.85 4.91
CA VAL A 45 -12.18 -12.74 5.09
C VAL A 45 -11.75 -14.08 5.69
N ALA A 46 -10.62 -14.64 5.26
CA ALA A 46 -10.13 -15.93 5.73
C ALA A 46 -9.56 -15.90 7.15
N ARG A 47 -9.08 -14.74 7.61
CA ARG A 47 -8.47 -14.60 8.94
C ARG A 47 -9.53 -14.74 10.05
N VAL A 48 -9.26 -15.66 10.98
CA VAL A 48 -10.13 -15.93 12.15
C VAL A 48 -10.02 -14.81 13.19
N ASN A 49 -8.79 -14.37 13.51
CA ASN A 49 -8.53 -13.37 14.54
C ASN A 49 -8.60 -11.96 13.96
N LYS A 50 -9.69 -11.24 14.23
CA LYS A 50 -9.91 -9.88 13.69
C LYS A 50 -9.81 -8.76 14.71
N ASN A 51 -9.58 -9.12 15.98
CA ASN A 51 -9.45 -8.16 17.06
C ASN A 51 -7.97 -7.79 17.25
N PRO A 52 -7.59 -6.51 17.17
CA PRO A 52 -6.18 -6.12 17.29
C PRO A 52 -5.67 -6.26 18.73
N ARG A 53 -6.55 -6.26 19.75
CA ARG A 53 -6.16 -6.35 21.16
C ARG A 53 -5.55 -7.69 21.55
N ILE A 54 -5.90 -8.77 20.84
CA ILE A 54 -5.41 -10.13 21.10
C ILE A 54 -4.14 -10.48 20.32
N GLU A 55 -3.70 -9.59 19.43
CA GLU A 55 -2.54 -9.80 18.57
C GLU A 55 -1.24 -9.34 19.25
N GLU A 56 -0.17 -10.12 19.08
CA GLU A 56 1.18 -9.72 19.49
C GLU A 56 1.72 -8.56 18.64
N ARG A 57 2.55 -7.71 19.25
CA ARG A 57 2.98 -6.43 18.65
C ARG A 57 4.49 -6.28 18.79
N SER A 58 5.15 -5.99 17.68
CA SER A 58 6.62 -5.77 17.62
C SER A 58 7.01 -4.30 17.85
N PHE A 59 6.06 -3.36 17.72
CA PHE A 59 6.30 -1.91 17.77
C PHE A 59 5.37 -1.21 18.76
N LYS A 60 5.75 0.02 19.17
CA LYS A 60 4.92 0.93 19.98
C LYS A 60 3.76 1.47 19.16
N ILE A 61 2.74 0.65 18.93
CA ILE A 61 1.48 1.06 18.28
C ILE A 61 0.44 1.34 19.38
N ASP A 62 -0.21 2.49 19.28
CA ASP A 62 -1.35 2.87 20.11
C ASP A 62 -2.58 2.05 19.70
N ILE A 63 -2.86 0.99 20.46
CA ILE A 63 -3.89 -0.01 20.10
C ILE A 63 -5.30 0.57 20.12
N ASP A 64 -5.53 1.62 20.90
CA ASP A 64 -6.85 2.23 21.00
C ASP A 64 -7.22 2.98 19.70
N LYS A 65 -6.24 3.25 18.84
CA LYS A 65 -6.43 3.80 17.49
C LYS A 65 -6.55 2.75 16.39
N VAL A 66 -6.30 1.48 16.69
CA VAL A 66 -6.35 0.40 15.70
C VAL A 66 -7.77 -0.16 15.63
N GLN A 67 -8.40 -0.03 14.47
CA GLN A 67 -9.73 -0.58 14.23
C GLN A 67 -9.66 -2.09 13.99
N THR A 68 -10.78 -2.77 14.22
CA THR A 68 -10.90 -4.21 13.95
C THR A 68 -10.77 -4.53 12.46
N LEU A 69 -10.33 -5.75 12.15
CA LEU A 69 -10.19 -6.20 10.77
C LEU A 69 -11.55 -6.37 10.06
N ASP A 70 -12.69 -6.30 10.75
CA ASP A 70 -14.00 -6.25 10.11
C ASP A 70 -14.32 -4.89 9.47
N THR A 71 -13.51 -3.87 9.76
CA THR A 71 -13.63 -2.55 9.11
C THR A 71 -13.40 -2.69 7.62
N ASN A 72 -14.20 -2.02 6.80
CA ASN A 72 -13.94 -1.96 5.36
C ASN A 72 -12.56 -1.31 5.11
N ILE A 73 -11.74 -1.89 4.24
CA ILE A 73 -10.39 -1.40 3.89
C ILE A 73 -10.41 0.10 3.51
N ALA A 74 -11.43 0.54 2.78
CA ALA A 74 -11.57 1.94 2.38
C ALA A 74 -11.76 2.87 3.58
N ASN A 75 -12.30 2.38 4.69
CA ASN A 75 -12.60 3.18 5.90
C ASN A 75 -11.56 2.97 7.01
N MET A 76 -10.51 2.19 6.77
CA MET A 76 -9.46 1.98 7.74
C MET A 76 -8.55 3.20 7.84
N SER A 77 -8.14 3.55 9.06
CA SER A 77 -7.08 4.52 9.29
C SER A 77 -5.73 4.00 8.78
N VAL A 78 -4.76 4.90 8.63
CA VAL A 78 -3.39 4.57 8.22
C VAL A 78 -2.74 3.61 9.22
N GLU A 79 -2.94 3.87 10.52
CA GLU A 79 -2.43 3.08 11.62
C GLU A 79 -3.04 1.68 11.61
N THR A 80 -4.34 1.59 11.35
CA THR A 80 -5.06 0.33 11.23
C THR A 80 -4.54 -0.50 10.06
N LEU A 81 -4.39 0.11 8.88
CA LEU A 81 -3.86 -0.58 7.70
C LEU A 81 -2.42 -1.03 7.90
N ASN A 82 -1.55 -0.15 8.42
CA ASN A 82 -0.16 -0.51 8.70
C ASN A 82 -0.08 -1.68 9.68
N PHE A 83 -0.88 -1.65 10.76
CA PHE A 83 -0.96 -2.74 11.72
C PHE A 83 -1.34 -4.07 11.05
N TRP A 84 -2.48 -4.10 10.34
CA TRP A 84 -2.97 -5.34 9.72
C TRP A 84 -2.09 -5.81 8.57
N LEU A 85 -1.42 -4.91 7.86
CA LEU A 85 -0.45 -5.27 6.83
C LEU A 85 0.72 -6.06 7.39
N THR A 86 1.22 -5.73 8.60
CA THR A 86 2.30 -6.55 9.20
C THR A 86 1.87 -8.01 9.39
N LYS A 87 0.60 -8.23 9.76
CA LYS A 87 0.03 -9.57 9.93
C LYS A 87 -0.22 -10.26 8.60
N PHE A 88 -0.73 -9.52 7.63
CA PHE A 88 -0.92 -10.01 6.27
C PHE A 88 0.40 -10.54 5.68
N VAL A 89 1.48 -9.77 5.80
CA VAL A 89 2.80 -10.18 5.31
C VAL A 89 3.34 -11.45 5.98
N GLN A 90 3.02 -11.66 7.27
CA GLN A 90 3.40 -12.89 7.98
C GLN A 90 2.63 -14.13 7.51
N GLU A 91 1.43 -13.96 6.96
CA GLU A 91 0.50 -15.06 6.69
C GLU A 91 0.33 -15.38 5.19
N VAL A 92 0.74 -14.46 4.31
CA VAL A 92 0.69 -14.65 2.87
C VAL A 92 2.05 -15.14 2.39
N PRO A 93 2.16 -16.31 1.78
CA PRO A 93 2.17 -17.66 2.33
C PRO A 93 3.55 -18.11 2.90
N MET A 94 3.59 -18.73 4.08
CA MET A 94 4.76 -19.48 4.59
C MET A 94 4.58 -21.02 4.58
N GLN A 95 3.40 -21.55 4.26
CA GLN A 95 3.17 -22.99 4.28
C GLN A 95 3.35 -23.66 2.91
N GLY A 96 4.46 -24.39 2.80
CA GLY A 96 4.51 -25.66 2.06
C GLY A 96 4.82 -25.62 0.56
N GLN A 97 4.42 -24.63 -0.24
CA GLN A 97 4.72 -24.64 -1.69
C GLN A 97 4.81 -23.24 -2.35
N ARG A 98 6.03 -22.92 -2.80
CA ARG A 98 6.43 -22.18 -4.02
C ARG A 98 5.75 -20.85 -4.36
N ARG A 99 5.98 -19.86 -3.52
CA ARG A 99 6.61 -18.56 -3.87
C ARG A 99 6.60 -17.73 -2.59
N GLU A 100 7.77 -17.60 -1.97
CA GLU A 100 7.99 -16.47 -1.07
C GLU A 100 7.52 -15.21 -1.81
N LEU A 101 6.62 -14.42 -1.21
CA LEU A 101 6.34 -13.10 -1.74
C LEU A 101 7.67 -12.36 -1.72
N SER A 102 8.29 -12.20 -2.89
CA SER A 102 9.51 -11.42 -3.01
C SER A 102 9.26 -10.02 -2.46
N GLY A 103 10.30 -9.33 -1.99
CA GLY A 103 10.18 -7.93 -1.57
C GLY A 103 9.47 -7.06 -2.62
N GLU A 104 9.63 -7.38 -3.90
CA GLU A 104 8.91 -6.79 -5.03
C GLU A 104 7.39 -7.05 -4.98
N SER A 105 6.96 -8.28 -4.67
CA SER A 105 5.54 -8.63 -4.55
C SER A 105 4.88 -7.91 -3.37
N LEU A 106 5.59 -7.81 -2.24
CA LEU A 106 5.14 -7.06 -1.05
C LEU A 106 5.01 -5.56 -1.35
N TYR A 107 6.02 -4.99 -2.02
CA TYR A 107 5.98 -3.60 -2.47
C TYR A 107 4.80 -3.34 -3.42
N MET A 108 4.57 -4.25 -4.38
CA MET A 108 3.46 -4.15 -5.32
C MET A 108 2.09 -4.20 -4.63
N ILE A 109 1.96 -4.97 -3.55
CA ILE A 109 0.74 -5.02 -2.74
C ILE A 109 0.54 -3.70 -1.99
N ALA A 110 1.57 -3.22 -1.28
CA ALA A 110 1.51 -1.96 -0.55
C ALA A 110 1.20 -0.77 -1.49
N ALA A 111 1.93 -0.65 -2.60
CA ALA A 111 1.72 0.38 -3.60
C ALA A 111 0.35 0.24 -4.31
N GLY A 112 -0.15 -0.99 -4.49
CA GLY A 112 -1.49 -1.25 -5.01
C GLY A 112 -2.58 -0.76 -4.06
N LEU A 113 -2.46 -1.07 -2.76
CA LEU A 113 -3.42 -0.62 -1.75
C LEU A 113 -3.42 0.89 -1.61
N GLN A 114 -2.26 1.55 -1.54
CA GLN A 114 -2.16 3.01 -1.51
C GLN A 114 -2.89 3.66 -2.70
N ARG A 115 -2.67 3.15 -3.92
CA ARG A 115 -3.32 3.67 -5.12
C ARG A 115 -4.83 3.51 -5.07
N HIS A 116 -5.31 2.33 -4.65
CA HIS A 116 -6.74 2.06 -4.54
C HIS A 116 -7.43 2.98 -3.53
N LEU A 117 -6.77 3.19 -2.38
CA LEU A 117 -7.27 4.06 -1.32
C LEU A 117 -7.26 5.53 -1.75
N GLY A 118 -6.21 5.98 -2.46
CA GLY A 118 -6.16 7.30 -3.09
C GLY A 118 -7.26 7.55 -4.12
N GLU A 119 -7.56 6.58 -4.98
CA GLU A 119 -8.68 6.65 -5.93
C GLU A 119 -10.05 6.72 -5.23
N SER A 120 -10.15 6.19 -4.01
CA SER A 120 -11.38 6.17 -3.20
C SER A 120 -11.58 7.41 -2.33
N GLY A 121 -10.70 8.41 -2.42
CA GLY A 121 -10.74 9.63 -1.60
C GLY A 121 -10.06 9.51 -0.23
N ASN A 122 -9.50 8.34 0.08
CA ASN A 122 -8.79 8.06 1.34
C ASN A 122 -7.31 7.86 1.04
N ALA A 123 -6.64 8.90 0.54
CA ALA A 123 -5.22 8.82 0.21
C ALA A 123 -4.39 8.55 1.47
N ILE A 124 -3.85 7.34 1.57
CA ILE A 124 -3.05 6.89 2.72
C ILE A 124 -1.61 6.64 2.28
N ARG A 125 -0.65 7.23 3.01
CA ARG A 125 0.78 6.92 2.88
C ARG A 125 1.12 5.73 3.77
N LEU A 126 1.00 4.53 3.22
CA LEU A 126 1.60 3.33 3.82
C LEU A 126 3.15 3.48 3.76
N LEU A 127 3.89 3.18 4.83
CA LEU A 127 5.37 3.33 4.89
C LEU A 127 5.92 4.78 5.09
N ASN A 128 5.31 5.61 5.94
CA ASN A 128 5.95 6.88 6.32
C ASN A 128 7.35 6.63 6.91
N GLN A 129 8.38 7.20 6.26
CA GLN A 129 9.77 7.25 6.75
C GLN A 129 10.00 8.39 7.75
N ASP A 130 8.94 8.96 8.35
CA ASP A 130 9.05 10.13 9.21
C ASP A 130 9.77 9.87 10.56
N GLU A 131 10.39 8.69 10.74
CA GLU A 131 11.28 8.37 11.86
C GLU A 131 12.67 7.91 11.43
N GLU A 132 13.31 8.59 10.48
CA GLU A 132 14.78 8.59 10.39
C GLU A 132 15.34 9.98 10.71
N GLY A 133 15.22 10.35 11.98
CA GLY A 133 16.09 11.35 12.59
C GLY A 133 17.50 10.76 12.75
N TYR A 134 18.30 10.79 11.69
CA TYR A 134 19.76 10.83 11.83
C TYR A 134 20.19 12.28 11.98
N SER A 135 20.19 12.73 13.24
CA SER A 135 21.04 13.85 13.70
C SER A 135 22.42 13.32 14.06
#